data_AF-A0A8X8Z6I2-F1
#
_entry.id   AF-A0A8X8Z6I2-F1
#
_cell.length_a   1.000
_cell.length_b   1.000
_cell.length_c   1.000
_cell.angle_alpha   90.00
_cell.angle_beta   90.00
_cell.angle_gamma   90.00
#
_symmetry.space_group_name_H-M   'P 1'
#
loop_
_entity.id
_entity.type
_entity.pdbx_description
1 polymer ?
#
loop_
_entity_poly.entity_id
_entity_poly.type
_entity_poly.pdbx_seq_one_letter_code
_entity_poly.pdbx_strand_id
1 'polypeptide(L)'
;MSKGVLCKFFAHGACLKGEHCEFAHDWKAPSNNICSFYQKGICTYGSRCRYEHVKVCRSSSDSPLPIELPYGGAVSTAASSPPPALGHDDMLSDDNHVICSFSGHGDCPRGEDCPHIHGDLCPICDKRCLHPFRPQEREEHLKSCEKRRKHMEALRCSQEIECSVCLEAVLSKPTSAERKFGILSECDHSFCISCIRNWRSSSSTSGIHLNSAVRACPLCRRLSYFVIPSVVWYSSSEEKQEIVQSYKTKLRSIDCKHFDFGNGTCPFGTSCFYRHAFHDGRLEEVVVRHVGGDDGDAVVAKDMRSFFRTIV
;
A
#
# COMPACT_ATOMS: atom_id res chain seq x y z
N MET A 1 -16.99 -22.35 -12.11
CA MET A 1 -16.20 -22.85 -10.96
C MET A 1 -16.39 -21.90 -9.80
N SER A 2 -17.07 -22.35 -8.74
CA SER A 2 -17.40 -21.52 -7.59
C SER A 2 -16.14 -21.25 -6.76
N LYS A 3 -15.70 -19.98 -6.69
CA LYS A 3 -14.53 -19.59 -5.90
C LYS A 3 -14.94 -19.68 -4.42
N GLY A 4 -14.38 -20.65 -3.67
CA GLY A 4 -14.89 -21.02 -2.34
C GLY A 4 -14.43 -20.16 -1.16
N VAL A 5 -13.54 -19.19 -1.38
CA VAL A 5 -12.90 -18.38 -0.32
C VAL A 5 -12.91 -16.92 -0.72
N LEU A 6 -13.38 -16.04 0.16
CA LEU A 6 -13.38 -14.58 -0.02
C LEU A 6 -11.96 -14.06 -0.30
N CYS A 7 -11.84 -13.28 -1.37
CA CYS A 7 -10.61 -12.59 -1.71
C CYS A 7 -10.29 -11.56 -0.62
N LYS A 8 -9.22 -11.81 0.16
CA LYS A 8 -8.78 -10.88 1.19
C LYS A 8 -8.53 -9.47 0.64
N PHE A 9 -7.95 -9.35 -0.55
CA PHE A 9 -7.71 -8.04 -1.17
C PHE A 9 -9.02 -7.34 -1.57
N PHE A 10 -10.01 -8.07 -2.08
CA PHE A 10 -11.34 -7.53 -2.40
C PHE A 10 -12.08 -7.08 -1.15
N ALA A 11 -12.00 -7.87 -0.08
CA ALA A 11 -12.53 -7.52 1.24
C ALA A 11 -11.88 -6.26 1.86
N HIS A 12 -10.74 -5.81 1.31
CA HIS A 12 -10.05 -4.57 1.67
C HIS A 12 -10.06 -3.54 0.51
N GLY A 13 -10.87 -3.74 -0.54
CA GLY A 13 -10.98 -2.90 -1.75
C GLY A 13 -9.82 -3.02 -2.75
N ALA A 14 -8.69 -3.63 -2.38
CA ALA A 14 -7.42 -3.60 -3.10
C ALA A 14 -7.21 -4.74 -4.13
N CYS A 15 -8.24 -5.48 -4.55
CA CYS A 15 -8.04 -6.57 -5.51
C CYS A 15 -7.98 -6.10 -6.97
N LEU A 16 -6.77 -6.05 -7.53
CA LEU A 16 -6.52 -5.71 -8.94
C LEU A 16 -6.79 -6.87 -9.92
N LYS A 17 -7.20 -8.06 -9.46
CA LYS A 17 -7.44 -9.23 -10.34
C LYS A 17 -8.84 -9.24 -10.98
N GLY A 18 -9.83 -8.50 -10.46
CA GLY A 18 -11.21 -8.51 -10.98
C GLY A 18 -11.78 -9.93 -11.11
N GLU A 19 -12.47 -10.22 -12.21
CA GLU A 19 -12.98 -11.57 -12.52
C GLU A 19 -11.89 -12.65 -12.64
N HIS A 20 -10.64 -12.26 -12.91
CA HIS A 20 -9.48 -13.14 -12.96
C HIS A 20 -8.88 -13.44 -11.57
N CYS A 21 -9.55 -13.01 -10.48
CA CYS A 21 -9.14 -13.39 -9.13
C CYS A 21 -9.44 -14.87 -8.86
N GLU A 22 -8.48 -15.64 -8.34
CA GLU A 22 -8.71 -17.03 -7.91
C GLU A 22 -9.66 -17.13 -6.70
N PHE A 23 -9.80 -16.04 -5.95
CA PHE A 23 -10.63 -15.93 -4.75
C PHE A 23 -11.93 -15.18 -5.05
N ALA A 24 -12.98 -15.44 -4.26
CA ALA A 24 -14.32 -14.91 -4.47
C ALA A 24 -14.40 -13.39 -4.29
N HIS A 25 -15.13 -12.73 -5.19
CA HIS A 25 -15.54 -11.33 -5.10
C HIS A 25 -17.02 -11.20 -4.71
N ASP A 26 -17.51 -12.15 -3.91
CA ASP A 26 -18.83 -12.11 -3.27
C ASP A 26 -18.61 -12.01 -1.76
N TRP A 27 -19.18 -11.00 -1.13
CA TRP A 27 -19.12 -10.78 0.33
C TRP A 27 -19.78 -11.90 1.14
N LYS A 28 -20.61 -12.74 0.52
CA LYS A 28 -21.21 -13.94 1.14
C LYS A 28 -20.26 -15.14 1.15
N ALA A 29 -19.10 -15.05 0.49
CA ALA A 29 -18.12 -16.13 0.48
C ALA A 29 -17.39 -16.26 1.85
N PRO A 30 -17.06 -17.48 2.31
CA PRO A 30 -16.32 -17.68 3.55
C PRO A 30 -14.97 -16.95 3.56
N SER A 31 -14.69 -16.18 4.61
CA SER A 31 -13.36 -15.58 4.81
C SER A 31 -12.38 -16.64 5.32
N ASN A 32 -11.28 -16.85 4.60
CA ASN A 32 -10.22 -17.74 5.07
C ASN A 32 -9.36 -17.01 6.10
N ASN A 33 -9.77 -17.11 7.36
CA ASN A 33 -9.06 -16.55 8.52
C ASN A 33 -7.98 -17.50 9.07
N ILE A 34 -7.78 -18.67 8.45
CA ILE A 34 -6.88 -19.72 8.96
C ILE A 34 -5.41 -19.33 8.77
N CYS A 35 -4.61 -19.59 9.81
CA CYS A 35 -3.17 -19.35 9.78
C CYS A 35 -2.44 -20.40 8.92
N SER A 36 -2.10 -20.03 7.69
CA SER A 36 -1.32 -20.88 6.78
C SER A 36 0.08 -21.25 7.31
N PHE A 37 0.66 -20.43 8.19
CA PHE A 37 1.90 -20.74 8.89
C PHE A 37 1.70 -21.80 9.99
N TYR A 38 0.55 -21.81 10.66
CA TYR A 38 0.21 -22.83 11.67
C TYR A 38 -0.14 -24.17 11.03
N GLN A 39 -0.89 -24.15 9.92
CA GLN A 39 -1.13 -25.35 9.12
C GLN A 39 0.16 -26.01 8.62
N LYS A 40 1.25 -25.24 8.50
CA LYS A 40 2.60 -25.71 8.15
C LYS A 40 3.50 -25.99 9.38
N GLY A 41 2.99 -25.85 10.59
CA GLY A 41 3.75 -26.06 11.84
C GLY A 41 4.80 -25.00 12.19
N ILE A 42 4.86 -23.88 11.45
CA ILE A 42 5.92 -22.85 11.54
C ILE A 42 5.42 -21.51 12.11
N CYS A 43 4.22 -21.45 12.69
CA CYS A 43 3.71 -20.22 13.31
C CYS A 43 4.34 -19.99 14.69
N THR A 44 5.32 -19.10 14.76
CA THR A 44 6.00 -18.68 16.01
C THR A 44 5.12 -17.82 16.93
N TYR A 45 4.00 -17.29 16.43
CA TYR A 45 3.10 -16.43 17.22
C TYR A 45 2.21 -17.18 18.22
N GLY A 46 2.15 -18.52 18.16
CA GLY A 46 1.36 -19.33 19.10
C GLY A 46 -0.11 -18.88 19.19
N SER A 47 -0.66 -18.84 20.41
CA SER A 47 -2.02 -18.33 20.67
C SER A 47 -2.20 -16.82 20.42
N ARG A 48 -1.12 -16.08 20.18
CA ARG A 48 -1.14 -14.64 19.84
C ARG A 48 -1.19 -14.39 18.33
N CYS A 49 -1.34 -15.42 17.51
CA CYS A 49 -1.48 -15.24 16.07
C CYS A 49 -2.83 -14.55 15.74
N ARG A 50 -2.78 -13.57 14.84
CA ARG A 50 -3.98 -12.88 14.31
C ARG A 50 -4.88 -13.76 13.43
N TYR A 51 -4.39 -14.93 13.03
CA TYR A 51 -5.10 -15.88 12.18
C TYR A 51 -5.42 -17.16 12.95
N GLU A 52 -6.55 -17.79 12.63
CA GLU A 52 -7.10 -18.91 13.37
C GLU A 52 -6.22 -20.16 13.27
N HIS A 53 -5.92 -20.76 14.43
CA HIS A 53 -5.06 -21.94 14.56
C HIS A 53 -5.88 -23.23 14.56
N VAL A 54 -6.62 -23.49 13.47
CA VAL A 54 -7.33 -24.78 13.32
C VAL A 54 -6.34 -25.90 13.02
N LYS A 55 -6.37 -26.97 13.83
CA LYS A 55 -5.74 -28.24 13.44
C LYS A 55 -6.60 -28.85 12.34
N VAL A 56 -6.00 -29.13 11.19
CA VAL A 56 -6.65 -29.92 10.13
C VAL A 56 -6.68 -31.37 10.60
N CYS A 57 -7.73 -31.73 11.33
CA CYS A 57 -8.02 -33.13 11.61
C CYS A 57 -8.31 -33.82 10.28
N ARG A 58 -7.45 -34.77 9.88
CA ARG A 58 -7.82 -35.77 8.88
C ARG A 58 -9.03 -36.53 9.42
N SER A 59 -10.02 -36.75 8.57
CA SER A 59 -11.26 -37.44 8.92
C SER A 59 -10.98 -38.82 9.50
N SER A 60 -11.47 -39.04 10.72
CA SER A 60 -11.61 -40.37 11.34
C SER A 60 -12.78 -40.27 12.30
N SER A 61 -13.82 -41.05 12.02
CA SER A 61 -14.94 -41.29 12.92
C SER A 61 -14.46 -42.06 14.14
N ASP A 62 -14.64 -41.52 15.34
CA ASP A 62 -15.37 -42.24 16.40
C ASP A 62 -15.73 -41.35 17.60
N SER A 63 -16.75 -41.78 18.33
CA SER A 63 -17.11 -41.33 19.67
C SER A 63 -17.06 -42.57 20.58
N PRO A 64 -16.59 -42.49 21.84
CA PRO A 64 -17.60 -42.32 22.90
C PRO A 64 -17.17 -41.59 24.19
N LEU A 65 -18.12 -40.80 24.71
CA LEU A 65 -18.65 -40.66 26.09
C LEU A 65 -17.81 -40.90 27.40
N PRO A 66 -18.24 -40.32 28.55
CA PRO A 66 -17.35 -39.97 29.68
C PRO A 66 -17.40 -40.91 30.91
N ILE A 67 -16.55 -40.64 31.91
CA ILE A 67 -16.50 -41.31 33.24
C ILE A 67 -16.60 -40.25 34.36
N GLU A 68 -17.15 -40.64 35.52
CA GLU A 68 -17.82 -39.77 36.51
C GLU A 68 -17.11 -39.57 37.88
N LEU A 69 -17.43 -38.43 38.53
CA LEU A 69 -17.70 -38.21 39.99
C LEU A 69 -16.59 -38.52 41.04
N PRO A 70 -16.78 -38.22 42.36
CA PRO A 70 -17.89 -37.57 43.12
C PRO A 70 -17.46 -36.22 43.80
N TYR A 71 -18.21 -35.43 44.58
CA TYR A 71 -19.39 -35.54 45.48
C TYR A 71 -19.89 -34.07 45.76
N GLY A 72 -21.07 -33.68 46.26
CA GLY A 72 -22.32 -34.37 46.64
C GLY A 72 -23.03 -33.65 47.82
N GLY A 73 -24.12 -32.88 47.61
CA GLY A 73 -24.87 -32.20 48.69
C GLY A 73 -26.00 -31.25 48.24
N ALA A 74 -27.19 -31.36 48.84
CA ALA A 74 -28.45 -30.63 48.54
C ALA A 74 -28.47 -29.18 49.13
N VAL A 75 -29.47 -28.29 48.96
CA VAL A 75 -30.95 -28.41 48.88
C VAL A 75 -31.59 -27.25 48.09
N SER A 76 -32.82 -27.45 47.59
CA SER A 76 -33.67 -26.46 46.90
C SER A 76 -34.31 -25.41 47.82
N THR A 77 -34.62 -24.21 47.29
CA THR A 77 -35.98 -23.61 47.22
C THR A 77 -35.96 -22.26 46.50
N ALA A 78 -37.10 -21.83 45.97
CA ALA A 78 -37.24 -20.60 45.18
C ALA A 78 -38.05 -19.52 45.91
N ALA A 79 -37.71 -18.24 45.69
CA ALA A 79 -38.59 -17.09 45.90
C ALA A 79 -38.11 -15.88 45.07
N SER A 80 -39.04 -15.12 44.50
CA SER A 80 -38.79 -14.02 43.55
C SER A 80 -38.83 -12.64 44.20
N SER A 81 -37.93 -11.71 43.83
CA SER A 81 -38.16 -10.24 43.70
C SER A 81 -36.88 -9.46 43.27
N PRO A 82 -36.99 -8.21 42.77
CA PRO A 82 -36.02 -7.61 41.84
C PRO A 82 -35.01 -6.60 42.51
N PRO A 83 -34.17 -5.84 41.78
CA PRO A 83 -32.74 -5.65 42.13
C PRO A 83 -32.44 -4.42 43.00
N PRO A 84 -31.26 -4.39 43.65
CA PRO A 84 -30.59 -3.14 44.00
C PRO A 84 -29.82 -2.61 42.78
N ALA A 85 -30.08 -1.36 42.40
CA ALA A 85 -29.21 -0.64 41.48
C ALA A 85 -27.86 -0.37 42.18
N LEU A 86 -26.79 -1.02 41.73
CA LEU A 86 -25.43 -0.68 42.12
C LEU A 86 -24.74 -0.05 40.91
N GLY A 87 -24.60 1.27 40.96
CA GLY A 87 -23.67 1.97 40.08
C GLY A 87 -22.25 1.56 40.46
N HIS A 88 -21.50 1.01 39.51
CA HIS A 88 -20.06 0.85 39.63
C HIS A 88 -19.39 1.93 38.78
N ASP A 89 -19.06 3.03 39.47
CA ASP A 89 -18.09 4.01 39.03
C ASP A 89 -16.70 3.39 39.24
N ASP A 90 -16.28 2.53 38.31
CA ASP A 90 -14.99 1.83 38.35
C ASP A 90 -13.95 2.55 37.47
N MET A 91 -13.38 3.60 38.04
CA MET A 91 -12.14 4.24 37.59
C MET A 91 -10.94 3.25 37.70
N LEU A 92 -10.80 2.32 36.76
CA LEU A 92 -9.71 1.32 36.77
C LEU A 92 -8.92 1.23 35.45
N SER A 93 -7.78 1.94 35.44
CA SER A 93 -6.56 1.71 34.59
C SER A 93 -6.66 1.88 33.06
N ASP A 94 -5.90 2.86 32.55
CA ASP A 94 -6.02 3.47 31.20
C ASP A 94 -5.19 2.79 30.08
N ASP A 95 -4.40 1.76 30.37
CA ASP A 95 -3.28 1.38 29.46
C ASP A 95 -3.50 0.14 28.55
N ASN A 96 -4.53 -0.71 28.78
CA ASN A 96 -4.57 -2.04 28.14
C ASN A 96 -5.89 -2.45 27.46
N HIS A 97 -6.81 -1.52 27.21
CA HIS A 97 -8.08 -1.81 26.56
C HIS A 97 -7.96 -1.95 25.02
N VAL A 98 -7.44 -3.10 24.57
CA VAL A 98 -7.28 -3.43 23.14
C VAL A 98 -8.65 -3.50 22.43
N ILE A 99 -8.77 -2.81 21.28
CA ILE A 99 -9.97 -2.90 20.41
C ILE A 99 -10.17 -4.36 19.96
N CYS A 100 -11.40 -4.84 20.07
CA CYS A 100 -11.78 -6.18 19.62
C CYS A 100 -11.42 -6.38 18.14
N SER A 101 -10.54 -7.35 17.83
CA SER A 101 -10.13 -7.62 16.44
C SER A 101 -11.28 -8.05 15.52
N PHE A 102 -12.43 -8.44 16.09
CA PHE A 102 -13.64 -8.84 15.38
C PHE A 102 -14.63 -7.68 15.17
N SER A 103 -14.65 -6.63 15.99
CA SER A 103 -15.65 -5.54 15.88
C SER A 103 -15.57 -4.80 14.55
N GLY A 104 -14.38 -4.70 13.94
CA GLY A 104 -14.16 -4.06 12.64
C GLY A 104 -14.86 -4.74 11.44
N HIS A 105 -15.65 -5.80 11.67
CA HIS A 105 -16.45 -6.51 10.66
C HIS A 105 -17.97 -6.45 10.92
N GLY A 106 -18.44 -5.69 11.92
CA GLY A 106 -19.86 -5.53 12.24
C GLY A 106 -20.26 -6.38 13.45
N ASP A 107 -20.15 -7.70 13.33
CA ASP A 107 -20.63 -8.64 14.35
C ASP A 107 -19.47 -9.29 15.12
N CYS A 108 -19.36 -8.97 16.42
CA CYS A 108 -18.58 -9.79 17.34
C CYS A 108 -19.47 -10.96 17.81
N PRO A 109 -19.03 -12.22 17.70
CA PRO A 109 -19.83 -13.37 18.16
C PRO A 109 -20.02 -13.42 19.69
N ARG A 110 -19.39 -12.52 20.45
CA ARG A 110 -19.59 -12.32 21.89
C ARG A 110 -20.56 -11.19 22.23
N GLY A 111 -21.13 -10.50 21.23
CA GLY A 111 -22.11 -9.42 21.45
C GLY A 111 -21.59 -8.32 22.39
N GLU A 112 -22.48 -7.81 23.24
CA GLU A 112 -22.13 -6.81 24.27
C GLU A 112 -21.29 -7.41 25.41
N ASP A 113 -21.27 -8.75 25.59
CA ASP A 113 -20.49 -9.47 26.61
C ASP A 113 -18.98 -9.63 26.24
N CYS A 114 -18.50 -8.89 25.25
CA CYS A 114 -17.12 -8.99 24.80
C CYS A 114 -16.17 -8.21 25.73
N PRO A 115 -15.11 -8.84 26.30
CA PRO A 115 -14.17 -8.18 27.22
C PRO A 115 -13.17 -7.24 26.50
N HIS A 116 -13.44 -6.86 25.26
CA HIS A 116 -12.60 -5.97 24.46
C HIS A 116 -13.44 -4.85 23.86
N ILE A 117 -12.92 -3.63 23.86
CA ILE A 117 -13.68 -2.47 23.39
C ILE A 117 -14.13 -2.67 21.94
N HIS A 118 -15.44 -2.53 21.71
CA HIS A 118 -16.04 -2.40 20.39
C HIS A 118 -15.98 -0.92 19.98
N GLY A 119 -14.88 -0.54 19.34
CA GLY A 119 -14.57 0.85 19.01
C GLY A 119 -15.63 1.55 18.17
N ASP A 120 -15.59 2.89 18.14
CA ASP A 120 -16.59 3.68 17.44
C ASP A 120 -16.50 3.51 15.91
N LEU A 121 -17.61 3.83 15.25
CA LEU A 121 -17.73 3.81 13.80
C LEU A 121 -16.87 4.90 13.16
N CYS A 122 -16.03 4.52 12.20
CA CYS A 122 -15.33 5.46 11.34
C CYS A 122 -16.29 5.97 10.23
N PRO A 123 -16.57 7.29 10.12
CA PRO A 123 -17.51 7.85 9.13
C PRO A 123 -17.02 7.80 7.66
N ILE A 124 -15.91 7.12 7.40
CA ILE A 124 -15.27 7.00 6.07
C ILE A 124 -15.29 5.55 5.56
N CYS A 125 -15.37 4.56 6.47
CA CYS A 125 -15.39 3.14 6.10
C CYS A 125 -16.42 2.30 6.87
N ASP A 126 -17.23 2.94 7.72
CA ASP A 126 -18.35 2.38 8.49
C ASP A 126 -17.97 1.16 9.37
N LYS A 127 -16.69 1.06 9.74
CA LYS A 127 -16.15 0.01 10.62
C LYS A 127 -15.96 0.53 12.03
N ARG A 128 -16.24 -0.33 13.01
CA ARG A 128 -15.97 -0.14 14.45
C ARG A 128 -14.47 -0.29 14.75
N CYS A 129 -13.71 0.75 14.44
CA CYS A 129 -12.24 0.74 14.49
C CYS A 129 -11.60 2.04 15.01
N LEU A 130 -12.40 2.98 15.51
CA LEU A 130 -11.89 4.14 16.25
C LEU A 130 -11.82 3.82 17.75
N HIS A 131 -10.73 4.16 18.42
CA HIS A 131 -10.65 3.98 19.87
C HIS A 131 -11.48 5.06 20.59
N PRO A 132 -12.43 4.72 21.49
CA PRO A 132 -13.25 5.70 22.21
C PRO A 132 -12.38 6.73 22.95
N PHE A 133 -11.47 6.23 23.79
CA PHE A 133 -10.66 7.03 24.71
C PHE A 133 -9.29 7.52 24.18
N ARG A 134 -8.88 7.17 22.95
CA ARG A 134 -7.56 7.56 22.40
C ARG A 134 -7.75 8.49 21.19
N PRO A 135 -7.81 9.83 21.41
CA PRO A 135 -8.09 10.78 20.34
C PRO A 135 -7.00 10.82 19.27
N GLN A 136 -5.73 10.58 19.64
CA GLN A 136 -4.63 10.52 18.67
C GLN A 136 -4.78 9.32 17.71
N GLU A 137 -4.97 8.10 18.21
CA GLU A 137 -5.19 6.91 17.38
C GLU A 137 -6.42 7.08 16.48
N ARG A 138 -7.48 7.72 16.98
CA ARG A 138 -8.66 8.10 16.20
C ARG A 138 -8.30 9.05 15.05
N GLU A 139 -7.54 10.10 15.31
CA GLU A 139 -7.16 11.08 14.29
C GLU A 139 -6.22 10.46 13.22
N GLU A 140 -5.26 9.64 13.64
CA GLU A 140 -4.38 8.86 12.76
C GLU A 140 -5.18 7.88 11.88
N HIS A 141 -6.19 7.21 12.45
CA HIS A 141 -7.12 6.40 11.68
C HIS A 141 -7.89 7.24 10.65
N LEU A 142 -8.51 8.36 11.06
CA LEU A 142 -9.30 9.20 10.15
C LEU A 142 -8.46 9.71 8.97
N LYS A 143 -7.25 10.24 9.25
CA LYS A 143 -6.29 10.68 8.22
C LYS A 143 -5.89 9.56 7.26
N SER A 144 -5.55 8.38 7.78
CA SER A 144 -5.15 7.23 6.96
C SER A 144 -6.32 6.61 6.18
N CYS A 145 -7.53 6.60 6.74
CA CYS A 145 -8.72 6.09 6.08
C CYS A 145 -9.22 7.04 4.97
N GLU A 146 -9.17 8.36 5.18
CA GLU A 146 -9.49 9.33 4.13
C GLU A 146 -8.50 9.21 2.96
N LYS A 147 -7.20 9.11 3.26
CA LYS A 147 -6.15 8.90 2.26
C LYS A 147 -6.37 7.60 1.46
N ARG A 148 -6.78 6.53 2.13
CA ARG A 148 -7.16 5.26 1.47
C ARG A 148 -8.39 5.43 0.57
N ARG A 149 -9.44 6.14 1.02
CA ARG A 149 -10.64 6.42 0.21
C ARG A 149 -10.26 7.20 -1.05
N LYS A 150 -9.51 8.30 -0.92
CA LYS A 150 -9.01 9.10 -2.06
C LYS A 150 -8.20 8.26 -3.04
N HIS A 151 -7.30 7.39 -2.54
CA HIS A 151 -6.53 6.48 -3.39
C HIS A 151 -7.39 5.45 -4.14
N MET A 152 -8.40 4.87 -3.47
CA MET A 152 -9.36 3.94 -4.09
C MET A 152 -10.21 4.62 -5.16
N GLU A 153 -10.62 5.86 -4.91
CA GLU A 153 -11.37 6.69 -5.85
C GLU A 153 -10.52 7.03 -7.09
N ALA A 154 -9.27 7.47 -6.91
CA ALA A 154 -8.32 7.68 -8.00
C ALA A 154 -8.08 6.40 -8.81
N LEU A 155 -7.90 5.24 -8.16
CA LEU A 155 -7.79 3.94 -8.84
C LEU A 155 -9.02 3.60 -9.68
N ARG A 156 -10.22 3.93 -9.22
CA ARG A 156 -11.47 3.73 -9.98
C ARG A 156 -11.51 4.65 -11.21
N CYS A 157 -11.27 5.95 -11.03
CA CYS A 157 -11.23 6.92 -12.13
C CYS A 157 -10.10 6.62 -13.14
N SER A 158 -9.08 5.88 -12.74
CA SER A 158 -7.96 5.47 -13.60
C SER A 158 -8.22 4.24 -14.47
N GLN A 159 -9.30 3.46 -14.25
CA GLN A 159 -9.48 2.16 -14.91
C GLN A 159 -9.57 2.28 -16.44
N GLU A 160 -10.27 3.30 -16.91
CA GLU A 160 -10.62 3.50 -18.33
C GLU A 160 -9.60 4.39 -19.07
N ILE A 161 -8.53 4.85 -18.39
CA ILE A 161 -7.53 5.72 -19.02
C ILE A 161 -6.65 4.90 -19.98
N GLU A 162 -6.81 5.18 -21.26
CA GLU A 162 -6.07 4.56 -22.35
C GLU A 162 -4.68 5.15 -22.56
N CYS A 163 -3.74 4.34 -23.04
CA CYS A 163 -2.44 4.81 -23.50
C CYS A 163 -2.57 5.43 -24.89
N SER A 164 -2.19 6.70 -25.06
CA SER A 164 -2.22 7.42 -26.35
C SER A 164 -1.18 6.94 -27.39
N VAL A 165 -0.60 5.74 -27.24
CA VAL A 165 0.35 5.11 -28.19
C VAL A 165 -0.13 3.74 -28.63
N CYS A 166 -0.59 2.88 -27.70
CA CYS A 166 -1.15 1.56 -28.05
C CYS A 166 -2.69 1.50 -28.01
N LEU A 167 -3.36 2.57 -27.59
CA LEU A 167 -4.83 2.69 -27.48
C LEU A 167 -5.48 1.60 -26.61
N GLU A 168 -4.75 1.10 -25.63
CA GLU A 168 -5.25 0.15 -24.64
C GLU A 168 -5.35 0.81 -23.27
N ALA A 169 -6.43 0.49 -22.53
CA ALA A 169 -6.59 0.84 -21.12
C ALA A 169 -5.38 0.36 -20.29
N VAL A 170 -4.69 1.29 -19.64
CA VAL A 170 -3.38 1.03 -19.03
C VAL A 170 -3.46 0.02 -17.88
N LEU A 171 -4.54 0.07 -17.09
CA LEU A 171 -4.74 -0.84 -15.97
C LEU A 171 -5.31 -2.22 -16.36
N SER A 172 -5.73 -2.39 -17.63
CA SER A 172 -6.21 -3.65 -18.19
C SER A 172 -5.09 -4.53 -18.77
N LYS A 173 -3.85 -4.03 -18.84
CA LYS A 173 -2.67 -4.78 -19.31
C LYS A 173 -2.49 -6.11 -18.58
N PRO A 174 -1.99 -7.18 -19.22
CA PRO A 174 -2.01 -8.52 -18.64
C PRO A 174 -1.24 -8.61 -17.31
N THR A 175 -0.01 -8.10 -17.25
CA THR A 175 0.85 -8.23 -16.07
C THR A 175 0.77 -7.03 -15.12
N SER A 176 0.87 -7.26 -13.81
CA SER A 176 0.92 -6.20 -12.79
C SER A 176 2.15 -5.29 -12.90
N ALA A 177 3.19 -5.71 -13.63
CA ALA A 177 4.36 -4.89 -13.93
C ALA A 177 4.03 -3.79 -14.95
N GLU A 178 3.15 -4.08 -15.91
CA GLU A 178 2.76 -3.21 -17.03
C GLU A 178 1.53 -2.34 -16.76
N ARG A 179 0.69 -2.71 -15.77
CA ARG A 179 -0.46 -1.94 -15.27
C ARG A 179 -0.04 -0.67 -14.51
N LYS A 180 0.74 0.18 -15.17
CA LYS A 180 1.28 1.43 -14.65
C LYS A 180 1.30 2.48 -15.73
N PHE A 181 0.86 3.67 -15.38
CA PHE A 181 1.04 4.88 -16.17
C PHE A 181 2.51 5.29 -16.14
N GLY A 182 3.03 5.74 -17.28
CA GLY A 182 4.32 6.41 -17.39
C GLY A 182 4.12 7.91 -17.53
N ILE A 183 3.94 8.60 -16.40
CA ILE A 183 3.65 10.03 -16.35
C ILE A 183 4.90 10.83 -16.70
N LEU A 184 4.72 11.89 -17.49
CA LEU A 184 5.76 12.87 -17.80
C LEU A 184 5.50 14.17 -17.01
N SER A 185 6.56 14.83 -16.57
CA SER A 185 6.44 16.06 -15.77
C SER A 185 5.78 17.21 -16.53
N GLU A 186 6.24 17.47 -17.77
CA GLU A 186 5.90 18.70 -18.50
C GLU A 186 4.59 18.61 -19.34
N CYS A 187 3.90 17.47 -19.38
CA CYS A 187 2.67 17.32 -20.18
C CYS A 187 1.71 16.26 -19.64
N ASP A 188 0.48 16.26 -20.14
CA ASP A 188 -0.64 15.51 -19.57
C ASP A 188 -1.14 14.38 -20.48
N HIS A 189 -0.22 13.80 -21.24
CA HIS A 189 -0.49 12.70 -22.16
C HIS A 189 -0.35 11.35 -21.44
N SER A 190 -1.35 10.48 -21.60
CA SER A 190 -1.40 9.17 -20.96
C SER A 190 -0.58 8.13 -21.71
N PHE A 191 0.38 7.52 -21.03
CA PHE A 191 1.17 6.41 -21.58
C PHE A 191 1.13 5.23 -20.62
N CYS A 192 1.04 4.00 -21.13
CA CYS A 192 1.45 2.84 -20.34
C CYS A 192 2.98 2.83 -20.20
N ILE A 193 3.46 2.26 -19.10
CA ILE A 193 4.89 2.28 -18.75
C ILE A 193 5.78 1.60 -19.80
N SER A 194 5.27 0.59 -20.52
CA SER A 194 5.99 -0.11 -21.58
C SER A 194 6.17 0.76 -22.82
N CYS A 195 5.12 1.40 -23.34
CA CYS A 195 5.22 2.28 -24.52
C CYS A 195 6.21 3.43 -24.32
N ILE A 196 6.15 4.15 -23.20
CA ILE A 196 7.06 5.29 -22.97
C ILE A 196 8.50 4.85 -22.67
N ARG A 197 8.71 3.65 -22.12
CA ARG A 197 10.05 3.04 -21.99
C ARG A 197 10.59 2.67 -23.36
N ASN A 198 9.80 2.00 -24.20
CA ASN A 198 10.20 1.64 -25.56
C ASN A 198 10.62 2.87 -26.38
N TRP A 199 9.81 3.95 -26.34
CA TRP A 199 10.13 5.24 -26.96
C TRP A 199 11.47 5.85 -26.48
N ARG A 200 11.80 5.68 -25.19
CA ARG A 200 13.07 6.15 -24.61
C ARG A 200 14.24 5.22 -24.89
N SER A 201 13.97 3.96 -25.22
CA SER A 201 14.96 2.93 -25.54
C SER A 201 15.30 2.89 -27.04
N SER A 202 14.39 3.30 -27.93
CA SER A 202 14.60 3.40 -29.38
C SER A 202 15.64 4.46 -29.72
N SER A 203 16.90 4.06 -29.64
CA SER A 203 18.11 4.90 -29.79
C SER A 203 19.03 4.37 -30.91
N SER A 204 18.49 3.56 -31.81
CA SER A 204 19.20 2.77 -32.82
C SER A 204 19.58 3.52 -34.10
N THR A 205 19.79 4.85 -34.03
CA THR A 205 20.43 5.60 -35.12
C THR A 205 21.23 6.78 -34.58
N SER A 206 22.48 6.89 -35.01
CA SER A 206 23.48 7.85 -34.53
C SER A 206 23.13 9.31 -34.87
N GLY A 207 22.98 10.16 -33.84
CA GLY A 207 22.89 11.61 -34.01
C GLY A 207 22.59 12.34 -32.69
N ILE A 208 23.42 13.32 -32.33
CA ILE A 208 23.35 14.05 -31.04
C ILE A 208 21.98 14.70 -30.80
N HIS A 209 21.29 15.12 -31.87
CA HIS A 209 19.95 15.74 -31.80
C HIS A 209 18.80 14.75 -31.45
N LEU A 210 18.95 13.45 -31.69
CA LEU A 210 17.91 12.44 -31.39
C LEU A 210 17.74 12.19 -29.89
N ASN A 211 18.78 12.43 -29.08
CA ASN A 211 18.73 12.25 -27.62
C ASN A 211 17.71 13.18 -26.94
N SER A 212 17.44 14.36 -27.50
CA SER A 212 16.37 15.23 -27.04
C SER A 212 14.99 14.72 -27.48
N ALA A 213 14.87 14.15 -28.68
CA ALA A 213 13.62 13.62 -29.20
C ALA A 213 13.10 12.40 -28.40
N VAL A 214 13.97 11.43 -28.05
CA VAL A 214 13.57 10.28 -27.21
C VAL A 214 13.23 10.68 -25.78
N ARG A 215 13.76 11.82 -25.29
CA ARG A 215 13.40 12.44 -24.00
C ARG A 215 12.16 13.34 -24.09
N ALA A 216 11.65 13.60 -25.28
CA ALA A 216 10.43 14.35 -25.51
C ALA A 216 9.19 13.46 -25.34
N CYS A 217 8.05 14.08 -25.02
CA CYS A 217 6.75 13.44 -25.15
C CYS A 217 6.49 13.01 -26.61
N PRO A 218 6.09 11.75 -26.88
CA PRO A 218 5.74 11.28 -28.23
C PRO A 218 4.73 12.15 -28.99
N LEU A 219 3.83 12.83 -28.27
CA LEU A 219 2.73 13.60 -28.85
C LEU A 219 3.07 15.10 -28.95
N CYS A 220 3.30 15.77 -27.81
CA CYS A 220 3.49 17.22 -27.78
C CYS A 220 4.95 17.69 -27.77
N ARG A 221 5.92 16.76 -27.87
CA ARG A 221 7.38 17.01 -27.90
C ARG A 221 7.97 17.85 -26.75
N ARG A 222 7.21 18.14 -25.68
CA ARG A 222 7.76 18.75 -24.46
C ARG A 222 8.81 17.82 -23.84
N LEU A 223 9.99 18.36 -23.54
CA LEU A 223 11.11 17.60 -22.98
C LEU A 223 10.82 17.22 -21.53
N SER A 224 10.78 15.93 -21.23
CA SER A 224 10.70 15.45 -19.84
C SER A 224 11.80 14.43 -19.62
N TYR A 225 12.76 14.77 -18.75
CA TYR A 225 13.95 13.95 -18.54
C TYR A 225 13.68 12.65 -17.76
N PHE A 226 12.46 12.49 -17.25
CA PHE A 226 12.12 11.42 -16.32
C PHE A 226 10.72 10.86 -16.60
N VAL A 227 10.51 9.56 -16.38
CA VAL A 227 9.20 8.89 -16.45
C VAL A 227 8.82 8.46 -15.05
N ILE A 228 7.70 8.97 -14.54
CA ILE A 228 7.16 8.64 -13.22
C ILE A 228 6.18 7.47 -13.37
N PRO A 229 6.50 6.25 -12.89
CA PRO A 229 5.58 5.13 -12.89
C PRO A 229 4.52 5.30 -11.79
N SER A 230 3.25 5.24 -12.15
CA SER A 230 2.12 5.31 -11.20
C SER A 230 1.07 4.25 -11.49
N VAL A 231 0.34 3.79 -10.47
CA VAL A 231 -0.86 2.94 -10.63
C VAL A 231 -2.16 3.74 -10.67
N VAL A 232 -2.08 5.05 -10.42
CA VAL A 232 -3.19 6.01 -10.55
C VAL A 232 -2.85 7.08 -11.59
N TRP A 233 -3.84 7.47 -12.35
CA TRP A 233 -3.87 8.68 -13.16
C TRP A 233 -4.44 9.83 -12.31
N TYR A 234 -3.91 11.03 -12.50
CA TYR A 234 -4.33 12.21 -11.75
C TYR A 234 -5.49 12.92 -12.44
N SER A 235 -6.32 13.59 -11.64
CA SER A 235 -7.42 14.44 -12.12
C SER A 235 -7.07 15.93 -12.10
N SER A 236 -6.04 16.35 -11.35
CA SER A 236 -5.60 17.75 -11.26
C SER A 236 -4.08 17.93 -11.34
N SER A 237 -3.63 19.17 -11.54
CA SER A 237 -2.20 19.54 -11.60
C SER A 237 -1.51 19.32 -10.24
N GLU A 238 -2.22 19.56 -9.15
CA GLU A 238 -1.74 19.41 -7.78
C GLU A 238 -1.49 17.93 -7.47
N GLU A 239 -2.45 17.06 -7.79
CA GLU A 239 -2.29 15.60 -7.64
C GLU A 239 -1.13 15.07 -8.50
N LYS A 240 -0.96 15.58 -9.72
CA LYS A 240 0.23 15.27 -10.55
C LYS A 240 1.53 15.65 -9.84
N GLN A 241 1.59 16.85 -9.26
CA GLN A 241 2.76 17.32 -8.54
C GLN A 241 3.04 16.46 -7.30
N GLU A 242 2.03 16.08 -6.53
CA GLU A 242 2.16 15.15 -5.40
C GLU A 242 2.72 13.78 -5.83
N ILE A 243 2.23 13.20 -6.93
CA ILE A 243 2.74 11.93 -7.48
C ILE A 243 4.22 12.08 -7.87
N VAL A 244 4.59 13.15 -8.57
CA VAL A 244 5.97 13.43 -8.99
C VAL A 244 6.89 13.65 -7.79
N GLN A 245 6.47 14.41 -6.78
CA GLN A 245 7.24 14.68 -5.56
C GLN A 245 7.39 13.42 -4.71
N SER A 246 6.30 12.70 -4.44
CA SER A 246 6.32 11.43 -3.69
C SER A 246 7.28 10.43 -4.32
N TYR A 247 7.29 10.34 -5.66
CA TYR A 247 8.20 9.47 -6.38
C TYR A 247 9.66 9.92 -6.28
N LYS A 248 9.96 11.21 -6.47
CA LYS A 248 11.32 11.77 -6.29
C LYS A 248 11.85 11.54 -4.87
N THR A 249 11.02 11.72 -3.85
CA THR A 249 11.39 11.48 -2.45
C THR A 249 11.73 10.01 -2.20
N LYS A 250 10.96 9.07 -2.78
CA LYS A 250 11.28 7.63 -2.70
C LYS A 250 12.61 7.30 -3.38
N LEU A 251 12.93 7.89 -4.53
CA LEU A 251 14.25 7.69 -5.15
C LEU A 251 15.39 8.20 -4.26
N ARG A 252 15.23 9.37 -3.63
CA ARG A 252 16.22 9.93 -2.69
C ARG A 252 16.45 9.09 -1.42
N SER A 253 15.57 8.13 -1.12
CA SER A 253 15.79 7.13 -0.05
C SER A 253 16.46 5.84 -0.52
N ILE A 254 16.63 5.64 -1.83
CA ILE A 254 17.24 4.44 -2.42
C ILE A 254 18.68 4.77 -2.82
N ASP A 255 19.63 3.94 -2.41
CA ASP A 255 21.05 4.15 -2.72
C ASP A 255 21.36 4.02 -4.21
N CYS A 256 22.19 4.94 -4.70
CA CYS A 256 22.59 4.99 -6.08
C CYS A 256 23.60 3.88 -6.40
N LYS A 257 23.15 2.87 -7.15
CA LYS A 257 23.98 1.76 -7.65
C LYS A 257 25.23 2.17 -8.44
N HIS A 258 25.32 3.42 -8.90
CA HIS A 258 26.48 3.94 -9.65
C HIS A 258 27.44 4.77 -8.78
N PHE A 259 26.97 5.28 -7.64
CA PHE A 259 27.82 5.91 -6.62
C PHE A 259 28.48 4.85 -5.73
N ASP A 260 27.78 3.73 -5.49
CA ASP A 260 28.28 2.54 -4.78
C ASP A 260 29.06 2.90 -3.50
N PHE A 261 28.41 3.68 -2.64
CA PHE A 261 28.95 4.14 -1.36
C PHE A 261 30.30 4.87 -1.39
N GLY A 262 30.66 5.44 -2.54
CA GLY A 262 31.90 6.17 -2.80
C GLY A 262 32.92 5.39 -3.64
N ASN A 263 32.69 4.09 -3.92
CA ASN A 263 33.54 3.30 -4.82
C ASN A 263 33.26 3.60 -6.31
N GLY A 264 32.09 4.13 -6.64
CA GLY A 264 31.65 4.41 -8.00
C GLY A 264 31.47 5.90 -8.27
N THR A 265 31.67 6.31 -9.53
CA THR A 265 31.30 7.65 -10.00
C THR A 265 29.94 7.59 -10.68
N CYS A 266 28.94 8.26 -10.11
CA CYS A 266 27.62 8.33 -10.71
C CYS A 266 27.66 9.17 -12.02
N PRO A 267 27.27 8.63 -13.19
CA PRO A 267 27.32 9.37 -14.45
C PRO A 267 26.32 10.52 -14.53
N PHE A 268 25.34 10.57 -13.61
CA PHE A 268 24.38 11.65 -13.48
C PHE A 268 24.84 12.75 -12.50
N GLY A 269 25.89 12.50 -11.70
CA GLY A 269 26.43 13.42 -10.71
C GLY A 269 25.35 14.10 -9.87
N THR A 270 25.38 15.44 -9.86
CA THR A 270 24.44 16.32 -9.14
C THR A 270 23.00 16.27 -9.65
N SER A 271 22.77 15.70 -10.85
CA SER A 271 21.43 15.46 -11.43
C SER A 271 20.89 14.06 -11.10
N CYS A 272 21.59 13.27 -10.27
CA CYS A 272 21.07 11.99 -9.82
C CYS A 272 19.86 12.15 -8.90
N PHE A 273 18.84 11.30 -9.07
CA PHE A 273 17.64 11.29 -8.23
C PHE A 273 17.74 10.30 -7.06
N TYR A 274 18.77 9.45 -7.04
CA TYR A 274 19.03 8.45 -6.01
C TYR A 274 19.97 8.99 -4.93
N ARG A 275 19.99 8.36 -3.76
CA ARG A 275 20.84 8.76 -2.63
C ARG A 275 22.31 8.52 -2.97
N HIS A 276 23.13 9.55 -2.88
CA HIS A 276 24.59 9.44 -2.85
C HIS A 276 25.01 9.55 -1.38
N ALA A 277 25.24 8.40 -0.75
CA ALA A 277 25.69 8.28 0.62
C ALA A 277 26.94 7.40 0.66
N PHE A 278 27.97 7.80 1.38
CA PHE A 278 29.19 7.01 1.60
C PHE A 278 28.93 5.86 2.58
N HIS A 279 29.89 4.92 2.69
CA HIS A 279 29.82 3.80 3.64
C HIS A 279 29.66 4.24 5.11
N ASP A 280 30.14 5.43 5.49
CA ASP A 280 29.99 6.00 6.83
C ASP A 280 28.66 6.76 7.04
N GLY A 281 27.77 6.73 6.04
CA GLY A 281 26.47 7.37 6.08
C GLY A 281 26.45 8.86 5.73
N ARG A 282 27.62 9.51 5.53
CA ARG A 282 27.66 10.89 5.03
C ARG A 282 27.08 10.97 3.62
N LEU A 283 26.40 12.07 3.32
CA LEU A 283 25.92 12.35 1.96
C LEU A 283 27.01 13.04 1.15
N GLU A 284 26.99 12.85 -0.18
CA GLU A 284 27.85 13.61 -1.08
C GLU A 284 27.52 15.10 -1.02
N GLU A 285 28.51 15.94 -0.69
CA GLU A 285 28.34 17.40 -0.72
C GLU A 285 28.33 17.91 -2.17
N VAL A 286 27.14 18.27 -2.64
CA VAL A 286 26.92 18.78 -4.00
C VAL A 286 27.37 20.24 -4.10
N VAL A 287 28.63 20.46 -4.46
CA VAL A 287 29.13 21.78 -4.85
C VAL A 287 28.61 22.14 -6.24
N VAL A 288 27.54 22.93 -6.29
CA VAL A 288 27.03 23.50 -7.55
C VAL A 288 28.04 24.53 -8.07
N ARG A 289 28.86 24.13 -9.05
CA ARG A 289 29.83 25.02 -9.71
C ARG A 289 29.06 26.07 -10.51
N HIS A 290 29.03 27.29 -10.00
CA HIS A 290 28.59 28.46 -10.74
C HIS A 290 29.66 28.76 -11.79
N VAL A 291 29.34 28.52 -13.06
CA VAL A 291 30.16 29.02 -14.17
C VAL A 291 29.73 30.46 -14.38
N GLY A 292 30.57 31.41 -13.97
CA GLY A 292 30.34 32.82 -14.21
C GLY A 292 30.33 33.11 -15.70
N GLY A 293 29.20 33.63 -16.21
CA GLY A 293 29.19 34.41 -17.44
C GLY A 293 29.67 35.82 -17.15
N ASP A 294 30.25 36.49 -18.14
CA ASP A 294 30.92 37.80 -17.99
C ASP A 294 29.94 38.97 -17.73
N ASP A 295 28.63 38.72 -17.85
CA ASP A 295 27.55 39.73 -17.83
C ASP A 295 26.67 39.72 -16.56
N GLY A 296 27.18 39.19 -15.43
CA GLY A 296 26.53 39.32 -14.10
C GLY A 296 25.24 38.52 -13.85
N ASP A 297 24.60 38.00 -14.89
CA ASP A 297 23.43 37.11 -14.75
C ASP A 297 23.86 35.69 -14.30
N ALA A 298 23.60 35.38 -13.04
CA ALA A 298 23.85 34.07 -12.44
C ALA A 298 22.85 33.00 -12.92
N VAL A 299 22.95 32.61 -14.19
CA VAL A 299 22.18 31.48 -14.73
C VAL A 299 22.71 30.18 -14.12
N VAL A 300 21.91 29.55 -13.25
CA VAL A 300 22.21 28.21 -12.71
C VAL A 300 22.35 27.23 -13.88
N ALA A 301 23.57 26.80 -14.14
CA ALA A 301 23.87 25.88 -15.23
C ALA A 301 23.11 24.56 -15.03
N LYS A 302 22.12 24.29 -15.90
CA LYS A 302 21.60 22.93 -16.14
C LYS A 302 22.69 22.12 -16.85
N ASP A 303 23.73 21.74 -16.13
CA ASP A 303 24.88 20.99 -16.65
C ASP A 303 24.50 19.52 -16.90
N MET A 304 23.64 19.30 -17.90
CA MET A 304 23.21 17.98 -18.35
C MET A 304 24.28 17.35 -19.24
N ARG A 305 25.43 16.99 -18.66
CA ARG A 305 26.45 16.20 -19.37
C ARG A 305 25.92 14.79 -19.60
N SER A 306 25.56 14.50 -20.85
CA SER A 306 25.22 13.14 -21.27
C SER A 306 26.50 12.35 -21.47
N PHE A 307 26.74 11.31 -20.66
CA PHE A 307 27.64 10.22 -21.02
C PHE A 307 27.00 8.84 -20.79
N PHE A 308 27.37 7.92 -21.67
CA PHE A 308 26.73 6.62 -21.89
C PHE A 308 27.29 5.53 -20.96
N ARG A 309 26.41 4.61 -20.51
CA ARG A 309 26.43 3.23 -21.02
C ARG A 309 25.25 2.38 -20.52
N THR A 310 24.77 1.56 -21.45
CA THR A 310 24.06 0.28 -21.31
C THR A 310 23.67 -0.18 -19.90
N ILE A 311 22.36 -0.25 -19.64
CA ILE A 311 21.80 -1.09 -18.59
C ILE A 311 21.26 -2.35 -19.25
N VAL A 312 21.85 -3.48 -18.90
CA VAL A 312 21.17 -4.79 -18.83
C VAL A 312 20.63 -4.93 -17.42
#